data_AF-A0A7W0UF90-F1
#
_entry.id   AF-A0A7W0UF90-F1
#
_cell.length_a   1.000
_cell.length_b   1.000
_cell.length_c   1.000
_cell.angle_alpha   90.00
_cell.angle_beta   90.00
_cell.angle_gamma   90.00
#
_symmetry.space_group_name_H-M   'P 1'
#
loop_
_entity.id
_entity.type
_entity.pdbx_description
1 polymer ?
#
loop_
_entity_poly.entity_id
_entity_poly.type
_entity_poly.pdbx_seq_one_letter_code
_entity_poly.pdbx_strand_id
1 'polypeptide(L)'
;MSGATEVVTGYPASAFFADQRFWSDRIHPADRDRVFELYEEAVRTGRDYGFEYRFRSSDDRICWMRGNAQALRRDVASATGARRLRRH
;
A
#
# COMPACT_ATOMS: atom_id res chain seq x y z
N MET A 1 1.05 10.07 11.55
CA MET A 1 0.93 10.21 10.09
C MET A 1 0.45 11.63 9.80
N SER A 2 1.14 12.33 8.90
CA SER A 2 1.09 13.78 8.75
C SER A 2 -0.31 14.32 8.38
N GLY A 3 -0.70 15.45 8.98
CA GLY A 3 -1.94 16.19 8.68
C GLY A 3 -2.05 16.71 7.23
N ALA A 4 -1.03 16.49 6.40
CA ALA A 4 -1.08 16.76 4.96
C ALA A 4 -2.17 15.96 4.21
N THR A 5 -2.57 14.80 4.73
CA THR A 5 -3.62 13.97 4.09
C THR A 5 -4.98 14.67 4.09
N GLU A 6 -5.33 15.34 5.21
CA GLU A 6 -6.58 16.08 5.36
C GLU A 6 -6.61 17.31 4.44
N VAL A 7 -5.48 18.00 4.29
CA VAL A 7 -5.37 19.18 3.41
C VAL A 7 -5.56 18.80 1.93
N VAL A 8 -5.00 17.67 1.50
CA VAL A 8 -5.01 17.26 0.09
C VAL A 8 -6.30 16.53 -0.32
N THR A 9 -6.84 15.70 0.58
CA THR A 9 -7.98 14.82 0.26
C THR A 9 -9.28 15.26 0.91
N GLY A 10 -9.20 16.15 1.90
CA GLY A 10 -10.34 16.55 2.73
C GLY A 10 -10.84 15.45 3.66
N TYR A 11 -10.10 14.35 3.82
CA TYR A 11 -10.42 13.23 4.70
C TYR A 11 -9.39 13.06 5.81
N PRO A 12 -9.85 12.70 7.03
CA PRO A 12 -8.92 12.32 8.08
C PRO A 12 -8.18 11.05 7.70
N ALA A 13 -6.93 10.93 8.15
CA ALA A 13 -6.13 9.73 7.90
C ALA A 13 -6.85 8.46 8.40
N SER A 14 -7.66 8.56 9.46
CA SER A 14 -8.47 7.46 9.99
C SER A 14 -9.47 6.89 8.98
N ALA A 15 -9.98 7.68 8.03
CA ALA A 15 -10.92 7.19 7.02
C ALA A 15 -10.30 6.13 6.12
N PHE A 16 -9.00 6.22 5.84
CA PHE A 16 -8.25 5.25 5.05
C PHE A 16 -8.05 3.90 5.77
N PHE A 17 -8.15 3.89 7.10
CA PHE A 17 -8.00 2.66 7.90
C PHE A 17 -9.34 2.06 8.35
N ALA A 18 -10.42 2.84 8.33
CA ALA A 18 -11.74 2.39 8.75
C ALA A 18 -12.40 1.42 7.76
N ASP A 19 -12.16 1.61 6.46
CA ASP A 19 -12.67 0.74 5.40
C ASP A 19 -11.60 0.51 4.34
N GLN A 20 -11.28 -0.76 4.08
CA GLN A 20 -10.30 -1.16 3.06
C GLN A 20 -10.71 -0.73 1.65
N ARG A 21 -12.01 -0.57 1.38
CA ARG A 21 -12.54 -0.10 0.10
C ARG A 21 -12.55 1.42 -0.03
N PHE A 22 -12.37 2.15 1.07
CA PHE A 22 -12.43 3.61 1.08
C PHE A 22 -11.55 4.24 -0.01
N TRP A 23 -10.33 3.72 -0.11
CA TRP A 23 -9.35 4.15 -1.10
C TRP A 23 -9.76 3.76 -2.52
N SER A 24 -10.04 2.48 -2.77
CA SER A 24 -10.34 1.97 -4.12
C SER A 24 -11.61 2.56 -4.72
N ASP A 25 -12.60 2.86 -3.88
CA ASP A 25 -13.88 3.44 -4.29
C ASP A 25 -13.75 4.90 -4.73
N ARG A 26 -12.64 5.56 -4.35
CA ARG A 26 -12.36 6.96 -4.64
C ARG A 26 -11.27 7.16 -5.68
N ILE A 27 -10.65 6.10 -6.19
CA ILE A 27 -9.81 6.18 -7.40
C ILE A 27 -10.73 6.49 -8.59
N HIS A 28 -10.29 7.39 -9.46
CA HIS A 28 -11.00 7.70 -10.69
C HIS A 28 -11.22 6.42 -11.53
N PRO A 29 -12.41 6.16 -12.09
CA PRO A 29 -12.72 4.90 -12.77
C PRO A 29 -11.70 4.50 -13.86
N ALA A 30 -11.22 5.47 -14.63
CA ALA A 30 -10.22 5.23 -15.68
C ALA A 30 -8.82 4.84 -15.17
N ASP A 31 -8.52 5.09 -13.89
CA ASP A 31 -7.23 4.73 -13.28
C ASP A 31 -7.33 3.44 -12.45
N ARG A 32 -8.55 3.01 -12.08
CA ARG A 32 -8.78 1.94 -11.12
C ARG A 32 -8.09 0.64 -11.54
N ASP A 33 -8.38 0.15 -12.74
CA ASP A 33 -7.88 -1.15 -13.21
C ASP A 33 -6.35 -1.16 -13.27
N ARG A 34 -5.75 -0.13 -13.86
CA ARG A 34 -4.29 0.04 -13.93
C ARG A 34 -3.63 0.08 -12.54
N VAL A 35 -4.25 0.76 -11.58
CA VAL A 35 -3.72 0.86 -10.21
C VAL A 35 -3.78 -0.50 -9.50
N PHE A 36 -4.88 -1.23 -9.66
CA PHE A 36 -5.02 -2.57 -9.10
C PHE A 36 -4.03 -3.57 -9.72
N GLU A 37 -3.85 -3.55 -11.03
CA GLU A 37 -2.86 -4.39 -11.72
C GLU A 37 -1.45 -4.17 -11.19
N LEU A 38 -1.03 -2.90 -11.05
CA LEU A 38 0.28 -2.55 -10.49
C LEU A 38 0.43 -2.97 -9.03
N TYR A 39 -0.63 -2.83 -8.24
CA TYR A 39 -0.65 -3.29 -6.85
C TYR A 39 -0.51 -4.82 -6.76
N GLU A 40 -1.28 -5.56 -7.55
CA GLU A 40 -1.22 -7.02 -7.60
C GLU A 40 0.14 -7.52 -8.11
N GLU A 41 0.72 -6.86 -9.11
CA GLU A 41 2.06 -7.17 -9.60
C GLU A 41 3.13 -6.93 -8.53
N ALA A 42 3.04 -5.85 -7.77
CA ALA A 42 3.94 -5.56 -6.66
C ALA A 42 3.89 -6.67 -5.59
N VAL A 43 2.68 -7.07 -5.21
CA VAL A 43 2.45 -8.16 -4.26
C VAL A 43 3.02 -9.48 -4.79
N ARG A 44 2.77 -9.80 -6.06
CA ARG A 44 3.19 -11.07 -6.69
C ARG A 44 4.70 -11.17 -6.88
N THR A 45 5.33 -10.11 -7.37
CA THR A 45 6.75 -10.11 -7.75
C THR A 45 7.68 -9.77 -6.59
N GLY A 46 7.13 -9.23 -5.50
CA GLY A 46 7.91 -8.72 -4.39
C GLY A 46 8.78 -7.52 -4.79
N ARG A 47 8.36 -6.76 -5.80
CA ARG A 47 9.04 -5.53 -6.26
C ARG A 47 8.21 -4.32 -5.87
N ASP A 48 8.91 -3.23 -5.56
CA ASP A 48 8.27 -1.97 -5.23
C ASP A 48 7.78 -1.28 -6.51
N TYR A 49 6.51 -0.87 -6.51
CA TYR A 49 5.93 -0.09 -7.60
C TYR A 49 5.41 1.24 -7.07
N GLY A 50 5.85 2.33 -7.73
CA GLY A 50 5.29 3.66 -7.54
C GLY A 50 4.31 3.98 -8.67
N PHE A 51 3.15 4.52 -8.33
CA PHE A 51 2.14 4.91 -9.32
C PHE A 51 1.44 6.21 -8.93
N GLU A 52 1.10 7.00 -9.92
CA GLU A 52 0.30 8.22 -9.76
C GLU A 52 -1.10 7.99 -10.33
N TYR A 53 -2.11 8.48 -9.62
CA TYR A 53 -3.51 8.26 -9.94
C TYR A 53 -4.38 9.41 -9.46
N ARG A 54 -5.52 9.57 -10.13
CA ARG A 54 -6.54 10.55 -9.75
C ARG A 54 -7.39 9.97 -8.63
N PHE A 55 -7.56 10.76 -7.59
CA PHE A 55 -8.36 10.44 -6.41
C PHE A 55 -9.44 11.51 -6.20
N ARG A 56 -10.58 11.07 -5.70
CA ARG A 56 -11.73 11.94 -5.43
C ARG A 56 -11.73 12.37 -3.97
N SER A 57 -11.59 13.67 -3.74
CA SER A 57 -11.60 14.29 -2.41
C SER A 57 -13.00 14.27 -1.77
N SER A 58 -13.11 14.76 -0.53
CA SER A 58 -14.39 14.87 0.18
C SER A 58 -15.33 15.92 -0.40
N ASP A 59 -14.79 16.90 -1.13
CA ASP A 59 -15.54 17.93 -1.88
C ASP A 59 -15.72 17.59 -3.37
N ASP A 60 -15.55 16.31 -3.74
CA ASP A 60 -15.73 15.74 -5.09
C ASP A 60 -14.76 16.28 -6.17
N ARG A 61 -13.71 17.00 -5.75
CA ARG A 61 -12.62 17.42 -6.64
C ARG A 61 -11.69 16.25 -6.93
N ILE A 62 -10.98 16.35 -8.05
CA ILE A 62 -9.92 15.41 -8.42
C ILE A 62 -8.57 15.93 -7.92
N CYS A 63 -7.89 15.14 -7.11
CA CYS A 63 -6.50 15.37 -6.71
C CYS A 63 -5.59 14.25 -7.24
N TRP A 64 -4.34 14.59 -7.54
CA TRP A 64 -3.33 13.62 -7.92
C TRP A 64 -2.67 13.05 -6.67
N MET A 65 -2.69 11.74 -6.51
CA MET A 65 -2.01 11.03 -5.42
C MET A 65 -0.93 10.12 -5.99
N ARG A 66 0.17 9.98 -5.23
CA ARG A 66 1.22 9.01 -5.49
C ARG A 66 1.12 7.87 -4.47
N GLY A 67 0.96 6.65 -4.96
CA GLY A 67 0.96 5.43 -4.18
C GLY A 67 2.27 4.67 -4.33
N ASN A 68 2.62 3.92 -3.29
CA ASN A 68 3.71 2.97 -3.30
C ASN A 68 3.19 1.62 -2.80
N ALA A 69 3.32 0.58 -3.61
CA ALA A 69 3.14 -0.79 -3.17
C ALA A 69 4.52 -1.34 -2.77
N GLN A 70 4.69 -1.65 -1.48
CA GLN A 70 5.93 -2.22 -0.97
C GLN A 70 5.77 -3.70 -0.67
N ALA A 71 6.73 -4.48 -1.15
CA ALA A 71 6.81 -5.89 -0.82
C ALA A 71 7.44 -6.06 0.57
N LEU A 72 6.63 -6.40 1.58
CA LEU A 72 7.15 -6.80 2.88
C LEU A 72 7.85 -8.17 2.74
N ARG A 73 9.15 -8.15 2.45
CA ARG A 73 10.00 -9.34 2.60
C ARG A 73 10.12 -9.66 4.09
N ARG A 74 9.43 -10.71 4.53
CA ARG A 74 9.67 -11.27 5.86
C ARG A 74 10.99 -12.03 5.80
N ASP A 75 12.04 -11.46 6.37
CA ASP A 75 13.30 -12.17 6.60
C ASP A 75 13.03 -13.29 7.62
N VAL A 76 12.81 -14.51 7.13
CA VAL A 76 12.83 -15.69 8.00
C VAL A 76 14.29 -16.06 8.16
N ALA A 77 14.96 -15.43 9.13
CA ALA A 77 16.25 -15.89 9.59
C ALA A 77 16.11 -17.35 10.03
N SER A 78 16.71 -18.25 9.24
CA SER A 78 16.76 -19.68 9.52
C SER A 78 17.55 -19.93 10.81
N ALA A 79 16.85 -20.19 11.91
CA ALA A 79 17.47 -20.72 13.13
C ALA A 79 17.56 -22.25 13.04
N THR A 80 18.39 -22.77 12.13
CA THR A 80 18.83 -24.17 12.19
C THR A 80 19.88 -24.29 13.28
N GLY A 81 19.43 -24.44 14.52
CA GLY A 81 20.26 -24.71 15.69
C GLY A 81 20.31 -26.20 16.04
N ALA A 82 20.71 -27.08 15.12
CA ALA A 82 20.98 -28.47 15.45
C ALA A 82 22.35 -28.57 16.16
N ARG A 83 22.38 -28.34 17.48
CA ARG A 83 23.58 -28.47 18.31
C ARG A 83 23.91 -29.96 18.51
N ARG A 84 24.78 -30.50 17.66
CA ARG A 84 25.37 -31.84 17.84
C ARG A 84 26.40 -31.77 18.97
N LEU A 85 26.02 -32.14 20.19
CA LEU A 85 26.97 -32.31 21.30
C LEU A 85 27.82 -33.56 21.04
N ARG A 86 29.12 -33.36 20.77
CA ARG A 86 30.12 -34.42 20.83
C ARG A 86 30.44 -34.71 22.30
N ARG A 87 30.43 -36.00 22.64
CA ARG A 87 30.90 -36.57 23.91
C ARG A 87 32.41 -36.31 24.09
N HIS A 88 32.81 -36.05 25.33
CA HIS A 88 34.07 -36.50 25.89
C HIS A 88 33.77 -37.17 27.23
#